data_AF-A0A7I8KA43-F1
#
_entry.id   AF-A0A7I8KA43-F1
#
_cell.length_a   1.000
_cell.length_b   1.000
_cell.length_c   1.000
_cell.angle_alpha   90.00
_cell.angle_beta   90.00
_cell.angle_gamma   90.00
#
_symmetry.space_group_name_H-M   'P 1'
#
loop_
_entity.id
_entity.type
_entity.pdbx_description
1 polymer ?
#
loop_
_entity_poly.entity_id
_entity_poly.type
_entity_poly.pdbx_seq_one_letter_code
_entity_poly.pdbx_strand_id
1 'polypeptide(L)'
;MTTAARPTWAPAKGGNEQGGTRIFGPSQKYSSRDLAAHTTLKHRRDGQDTLEEVQKRNLREELEERERRHFSSKDKGYADDRDRRKSGQLLLEGVKREAEDRLIPRSVDADDSDIEAKSDDESDEDDDEDDAEALMAELEQIRRERAEDKLRKERLRQEEELKAKEAELIRGNPLLNNAASFSVKRRWDDDVVFKNQARGEAKAPKRFINDTIRNDFHRKFLHKYMK
;
A
#
# COMPACT_ATOMS: atom_id res chain seq x y z
N MET A 1 -17.68 -66.08 -3.66
CA MET A 1 -16.59 -65.08 -3.51
C MET A 1 -15.64 -65.58 -2.43
N THR A 2 -14.33 -65.56 -2.65
CA THR A 2 -13.34 -66.06 -1.67
C THR A 2 -12.98 -64.99 -0.64
N THR A 3 -12.81 -65.38 0.62
CA THR A 3 -12.52 -64.50 1.78
C THR A 3 -11.03 -64.17 1.96
N ALA A 4 -10.18 -64.51 0.98
CA ALA A 4 -8.72 -64.39 1.09
C ALA A 4 -8.24 -62.93 1.07
N ALA A 5 -8.88 -62.05 0.30
CA ALA A 5 -8.61 -60.61 0.32
C ALA A 5 -9.31 -59.98 1.53
N ARG A 6 -8.56 -59.69 2.58
CA ARG A 6 -9.06 -59.08 3.83
C ARG A 6 -8.20 -57.88 4.24
N PRO A 7 -8.82 -56.82 4.81
CA PRO A 7 -8.07 -55.69 5.35
C PRO A 7 -7.30 -56.08 6.61
N THR A 8 -6.25 -55.31 6.92
CA THR A 8 -5.47 -55.45 8.15
C THR A 8 -6.10 -54.58 9.25
N TRP A 9 -6.75 -55.20 10.23
CA TRP A 9 -7.33 -54.50 11.39
C TRP A 9 -6.34 -54.25 12.51
N ALA A 10 -5.38 -55.17 12.68
CA ALA A 10 -4.30 -55.06 13.66
C ALA A 10 -2.95 -55.11 12.91
N PRO A 11 -2.06 -54.12 13.10
CA PRO A 11 -0.73 -54.16 12.52
C PRO A 11 0.14 -55.22 13.20
N ALA A 12 1.18 -55.69 12.52
CA ALA A 12 2.18 -56.56 13.13
C ALA A 12 2.90 -55.80 14.27
N LYS A 13 2.97 -56.41 15.45
CA LYS A 13 3.65 -55.81 16.61
C LYS A 13 5.15 -56.08 16.49
N GLY A 14 5.95 -55.01 16.53
CA GLY A 14 7.40 -55.11 16.63
C GLY A 14 7.81 -55.78 17.95
N GLY A 15 8.87 -56.60 17.91
CA GLY A 15 9.31 -57.40 19.04
C GLY A 15 10.13 -58.60 18.57
N ASN A 16 9.77 -59.79 19.05
CA ASN A 16 10.57 -61.01 18.99
C ASN A 16 11.04 -61.46 17.60
N GLU A 17 10.47 -61.02 16.48
CA GLU A 17 10.78 -61.68 15.21
C GLU A 17 11.85 -61.00 14.37
N GLN A 18 12.12 -59.70 14.47
CA GLN A 18 13.28 -59.04 13.85
C GLN A 18 13.69 -57.80 14.64
N GLY A 19 14.90 -57.80 15.20
CA GLY A 19 15.48 -56.65 15.90
C GLY A 19 14.97 -56.38 17.32
N GLY A 20 13.88 -57.00 17.75
CA GLY A 20 13.59 -57.11 19.19
C GLY A 20 14.44 -58.19 19.83
N THR A 21 14.54 -58.15 21.16
CA THR A 21 15.30 -59.07 22.04
C THR A 21 14.89 -60.52 21.79
N ARG A 22 15.38 -61.12 20.71
CA ARG A 22 15.16 -62.53 20.39
C ARG A 22 15.83 -63.37 21.47
N ILE A 23 15.03 -64.20 22.14
CA ILE A 23 15.49 -65.23 23.08
C ILE A 23 16.17 -66.39 22.31
N PHE A 24 15.90 -66.52 21.01
CA PHE A 24 16.50 -67.52 20.13
C PHE A 24 17.67 -66.92 19.33
N GLY A 25 18.80 -67.63 19.29
CA GLY A 25 20.15 -67.09 19.03
C GLY A 25 20.37 -66.16 17.82
N PRO A 26 21.43 -65.34 17.86
CA PRO A 26 21.70 -64.33 16.85
C PRO A 26 21.95 -64.95 15.46
N SER A 27 21.33 -64.36 14.44
CA SER A 27 21.52 -64.75 13.04
C SER A 27 22.84 -64.18 12.50
N GLN A 28 23.58 -64.97 11.71
CA GLN A 28 24.80 -64.55 11.00
C GLN A 28 24.51 -63.84 9.67
N LYS A 29 23.24 -63.73 9.26
CA LYS A 29 22.82 -63.04 8.04
C LYS A 29 22.78 -61.52 8.28
N TYR A 30 23.47 -60.75 7.45
CA TYR A 30 23.42 -59.30 7.41
C TYR A 30 23.01 -58.81 6.01
N SER A 31 22.37 -57.64 5.94
CA SER A 31 22.03 -56.97 4.68
C SER A 31 23.19 -56.09 4.21
N SER A 32 23.22 -55.75 2.92
CA SER A 32 24.17 -54.75 2.39
C SER A 32 24.03 -53.38 3.07
N ARG A 33 22.85 -53.08 3.65
CA ARG A 33 22.58 -51.85 4.42
C ARG A 33 23.10 -51.90 5.86
N ASP A 34 23.41 -53.08 6.38
CA ASP A 34 23.94 -53.28 7.74
C ASP A 34 25.48 -53.19 7.78
N LEU A 35 26.11 -53.06 6.60
CA LEU A 35 27.54 -52.79 6.50
C LEU A 35 27.86 -51.45 7.16
N ALA A 36 29.03 -51.37 7.78
CA ALA A 36 29.46 -50.19 8.52
C ALA A 36 29.49 -48.94 7.62
N ALA A 37 28.57 -48.01 7.87
CA ALA A 37 28.46 -46.73 7.20
C ALA A 37 28.20 -45.64 8.24
N HIS A 38 28.74 -44.43 8.01
CA HIS A 38 28.62 -43.29 8.95
C HIS A 38 29.04 -43.64 10.39
N THR A 39 30.21 -44.28 10.54
CA THR A 39 30.76 -44.70 11.84
C THR A 39 31.20 -43.55 12.74
N THR A 40 31.23 -42.32 12.22
CA THR A 40 31.59 -41.11 12.96
C THR A 40 30.40 -40.18 13.07
N LEU A 41 30.03 -39.83 14.31
CA LEU A 41 28.98 -38.87 14.59
C LEU A 41 29.52 -37.45 14.43
N LYS A 42 28.73 -36.58 13.78
CA LYS A 42 29.04 -35.16 13.70
C LYS A 42 28.54 -34.47 14.95
N HIS A 43 29.45 -33.78 15.65
CA HIS A 43 29.11 -32.90 16.75
C HIS A 43 29.00 -31.47 16.24
N ARG A 44 28.10 -30.67 16.86
CA ARG A 44 28.02 -29.24 16.60
C ARG A 44 29.31 -28.58 17.06
N ARG A 45 29.90 -27.74 16.21
CA ARG A 45 31.05 -26.90 16.56
C ARG A 45 30.57 -25.54 17.06
N ASP A 46 31.44 -24.80 17.71
CA ASP A 46 31.18 -23.42 18.10
C ASP A 46 30.71 -22.60 16.88
N GLY A 47 29.66 -21.80 17.07
CA GLY A 47 28.94 -21.08 16.01
C GLY A 47 27.88 -21.91 15.26
N GLN A 48 27.66 -23.19 15.59
CA GLN A 48 26.59 -24.04 15.03
C GLN A 48 25.47 -24.35 16.04
N ASP A 49 25.23 -23.45 16.99
CA ASP A 49 24.24 -23.64 18.06
C ASP A 49 24.60 -24.83 18.96
N THR A 50 25.80 -24.78 19.55
CA THR A 50 26.18 -25.69 20.64
C THR A 50 25.24 -25.49 21.83
N LEU A 51 25.08 -26.52 22.66
CA LEU A 51 24.17 -26.45 23.82
C LEU A 51 24.54 -25.31 24.77
N GLU A 52 25.83 -25.07 24.97
CA GLU A 52 26.33 -23.99 25.82
C GLU A 52 26.03 -22.60 25.26
N GLU A 53 26.13 -22.42 23.94
CA GLU A 53 25.78 -21.15 23.30
C GLU A 53 24.28 -20.88 23.42
N VAL A 54 23.44 -21.88 23.14
CA VAL A 54 21.99 -21.73 23.22
C VAL A 54 21.54 -21.42 24.66
N GLN A 55 22.16 -22.02 25.68
CA GLN A 55 21.86 -21.73 27.08
C GLN A 55 22.22 -20.28 27.49
N LYS A 56 23.25 -19.70 26.88
CA LYS A 56 23.69 -18.33 27.17
C LYS A 56 22.87 -17.25 26.43
N ARG A 57 22.11 -17.62 25.39
CA ARG A 57 21.38 -16.67 24.53
C ARG A 57 19.96 -16.38 25.03
N ASN A 58 19.55 -15.12 24.93
CA ASN A 58 18.16 -14.69 25.14
C ASN A 58 17.33 -14.90 23.86
N LEU A 59 16.84 -16.12 23.65
CA LEU A 59 16.12 -16.50 22.42
C LEU A 59 14.85 -15.66 22.15
N ARG A 60 14.21 -15.17 23.20
CA ARG A 60 12.99 -14.34 23.08
C ARG A 60 13.29 -13.00 22.41
N GLU A 61 14.32 -12.31 22.88
CA GLU A 61 14.69 -10.99 22.37
C GLU A 61 15.19 -11.09 20.92
N GLU A 62 16.01 -12.10 20.62
CA GLU A 62 16.49 -12.37 19.26
C GLU A 62 15.33 -12.64 18.28
N LEU A 63 14.32 -13.39 18.73
CA LEU A 63 13.12 -13.66 17.95
C LEU A 63 12.34 -12.38 17.67
N GLU A 64 12.07 -11.58 18.71
CA GLU A 64 11.33 -10.32 18.58
C GLU A 64 12.06 -9.32 17.66
N GLU A 65 13.40 -9.23 17.75
CA GLU A 65 14.19 -8.39 16.85
C GLU A 65 14.12 -8.89 15.40
N ARG A 66 14.26 -10.21 15.19
CA ARG A 66 14.22 -10.79 13.84
C ARG A 66 12.84 -10.65 13.20
N GLU A 67 11.78 -10.79 13.98
CA GLU A 67 10.42 -10.51 13.56
C GLU A 67 10.26 -9.04 13.18
N ARG A 68 10.71 -8.10 14.03
CA ARG A 68 10.67 -6.66 13.73
C ARG A 68 11.38 -6.34 12.42
N ARG A 69 12.58 -6.88 12.20
CA ARG A 69 13.34 -6.72 10.94
C ARG A 69 12.57 -7.29 9.74
N HIS A 70 12.01 -8.49 9.86
CA HIS A 70 11.23 -9.12 8.80
C HIS A 70 9.93 -8.34 8.48
N PHE A 71 9.21 -7.86 9.48
CA PHE A 71 8.01 -7.05 9.25
C PHE A 71 8.36 -5.68 8.63
N SER A 72 9.47 -5.06 9.05
CA SER A 72 9.93 -3.78 8.47
C SER A 72 10.36 -3.88 7.00
N SER A 73 10.91 -5.03 6.57
CA SER A 73 11.27 -5.26 5.18
C SER A 73 10.07 -5.69 4.32
N LYS A 74 9.09 -6.39 4.92
CA LYS A 74 7.88 -6.85 4.23
C LYS A 74 6.87 -5.73 3.96
N ASP A 75 6.73 -4.75 4.85
CA ASP A 75 5.78 -3.65 4.68
C ASP A 75 6.17 -2.73 3.50
N LYS A 76 7.47 -2.62 3.18
CA LYS A 76 7.95 -1.83 2.02
C LYS A 76 7.60 -2.44 0.66
N GLY A 77 7.29 -3.74 0.57
CA GLY A 77 7.05 -4.44 -0.69
C GLY A 77 5.59 -4.77 -1.01
N TYR A 78 4.66 -4.59 -0.05
CA TYR A 78 3.29 -5.11 -0.15
C TYR A 78 2.21 -4.16 0.42
N ALA A 79 2.51 -2.86 0.58
CA ALA A 79 1.52 -1.88 1.04
C ALA A 79 0.28 -1.83 0.13
N ASP A 80 0.43 -2.05 -1.18
CA ASP A 80 -0.68 -1.99 -2.16
C ASP A 80 -1.69 -3.16 -2.04
N ASP A 81 -1.26 -4.33 -1.55
CA ASP A 81 -2.09 -5.55 -1.47
C ASP A 81 -2.70 -5.78 -0.06
N ARG A 82 -2.32 -4.96 0.93
CA ARG A 82 -2.71 -5.18 2.34
C ARG A 82 -4.02 -4.50 2.71
N ASP A 83 -4.43 -3.44 2.03
CA ASP A 83 -5.67 -2.71 2.36
C ASP A 83 -6.94 -3.54 2.15
N ARG A 84 -6.89 -4.63 1.36
CA ARG A 84 -8.00 -5.59 1.25
C ARG A 84 -8.04 -6.66 2.35
N ARG A 85 -6.99 -6.80 3.15
CA ARG A 85 -6.89 -7.84 4.21
C ARG A 85 -7.02 -7.29 5.63
N LYS A 86 -7.15 -5.96 5.80
CA LYS A 86 -7.40 -5.33 7.11
C LYS A 86 -8.84 -5.49 7.62
N SER A 87 -9.75 -6.08 6.84
CA SER A 87 -11.09 -6.47 7.33
C SER A 87 -11.19 -7.91 7.84
N GLY A 88 -10.08 -8.67 7.83
CA GLY A 88 -10.05 -10.11 8.17
C GLY A 88 -9.17 -10.43 9.36
N GLN A 89 -9.09 -9.55 10.35
CA GLN A 89 -8.38 -9.78 11.59
C GLN A 89 -9.17 -10.80 12.45
N LEU A 90 -8.72 -12.05 12.38
CA LEU A 90 -8.79 -13.07 13.44
C LEU A 90 -10.06 -13.05 14.32
N LEU A 91 -11.09 -13.75 13.85
CA LEU A 91 -12.24 -14.19 14.64
C LEU A 91 -11.85 -15.39 15.53
N LEU A 92 -10.91 -15.20 16.48
CA LEU A 92 -10.59 -16.19 17.51
C LEU A 92 -10.24 -15.53 18.86
N GLU A 93 -10.98 -14.49 19.23
CA GLU A 93 -10.98 -13.99 20.60
C GLU A 93 -12.42 -13.66 21.03
N GLY A 94 -12.92 -14.43 22.00
CA GLY A 94 -13.98 -14.12 22.98
C GLY A 94 -15.23 -13.35 22.53
N VAL A 95 -16.35 -14.07 22.49
CA VAL A 95 -17.70 -13.50 22.63
C VAL A 95 -17.78 -12.66 23.92
N LYS A 96 -17.97 -11.35 23.80
CA LYS A 96 -18.65 -10.54 24.82
C LYS A 96 -19.46 -9.43 24.15
N ARG A 97 -20.76 -9.70 23.98
CA ARG A 97 -21.78 -8.68 23.73
C ARG A 97 -22.25 -8.15 25.09
N GLU A 98 -21.90 -6.91 25.41
CA GLU A 98 -22.57 -6.03 26.38
C GLU A 98 -22.47 -4.64 25.73
N ALA A 99 -23.57 -4.15 25.16
CA ALA A 99 -24.48 -3.19 25.78
C ALA A 99 -23.89 -1.76 25.76
N GLU A 100 -24.68 -0.86 25.15
CA GLU A 100 -24.49 0.57 24.98
C GLU A 100 -23.85 1.29 26.18
N ASP A 101 -22.92 2.21 25.93
CA ASP A 101 -22.96 3.51 26.60
C ASP A 101 -22.15 4.59 25.84
N ARG A 102 -22.92 5.49 25.22
CA ARG A 102 -22.72 6.95 25.13
C ARG A 102 -21.30 7.52 25.05
N LEU A 103 -20.91 8.01 23.86
CA LEU A 103 -20.12 9.25 23.72
C LEU A 103 -20.44 9.97 22.38
N ILE A 104 -21.32 10.96 22.43
CA ILE A 104 -21.43 12.09 21.48
C ILE A 104 -21.54 13.32 22.41
N PRO A 105 -20.70 14.39 22.27
CA PRO A 105 -20.82 15.29 21.13
C PRO A 105 -19.50 15.85 20.58
N ARG A 106 -19.36 15.71 19.26
CA ARG A 106 -18.47 16.53 18.44
C ARG A 106 -19.25 17.81 18.14
N SER A 107 -18.91 18.88 18.84
CA SER A 107 -19.41 20.23 18.60
C SER A 107 -19.21 20.59 17.14
N VAL A 108 -20.33 20.71 16.45
CA VAL A 108 -20.51 21.57 15.29
C VAL A 108 -20.41 23.00 15.82
N ASP A 109 -19.31 23.67 15.51
CA ASP A 109 -19.24 25.12 15.59
C ASP A 109 -19.06 25.63 14.17
N ALA A 110 -20.04 26.43 13.78
CA ALA A 110 -20.21 27.01 12.48
C ALA A 110 -20.35 28.51 12.71
N ASP A 111 -19.57 29.27 11.95
CA ASP A 111 -19.82 30.66 11.57
C ASP A 111 -19.60 31.72 12.67
N ASP A 112 -18.49 32.46 12.52
CA ASP A 112 -18.31 33.79 13.12
C ASP A 112 -17.94 34.76 11.98
N SER A 113 -18.97 35.25 11.29
CA SER A 113 -18.88 36.43 10.45
C SER A 113 -20.02 37.38 10.77
N ASP A 114 -19.63 38.38 11.56
CA ASP A 114 -19.84 39.80 11.36
C ASP A 114 -21.25 40.40 11.56
N ILE A 115 -21.24 41.42 12.43
CA ILE A 115 -22.36 42.10 13.05
C ILE A 115 -22.91 43.17 12.11
N GLU A 116 -24.24 43.21 11.97
CA GLU A 116 -24.95 44.33 11.37
C GLU A 116 -24.80 45.61 12.22
N ALA A 117 -24.50 46.73 11.56
CA ALA A 117 -24.90 48.05 12.01
C ALA A 117 -25.42 48.85 10.81
N LYS A 118 -26.72 49.11 10.81
CA LYS A 118 -27.35 50.12 9.96
C LYS A 118 -27.16 51.51 10.56
N SER A 119 -26.76 52.47 9.73
CA SER A 119 -27.20 53.87 9.84
C SER A 119 -27.14 54.53 8.46
N ASP A 120 -28.27 55.11 8.08
CA ASP A 120 -28.54 55.87 6.86
C ASP A 120 -28.47 57.36 7.25
N ASP A 121 -27.73 58.19 6.52
CA ASP A 121 -28.07 59.63 6.32
C ASP A 121 -27.15 60.27 5.25
N GLU A 122 -27.76 61.00 4.32
CA GLU A 122 -27.11 61.79 3.26
C GLU A 122 -26.94 63.25 3.68
N SER A 123 -25.92 63.96 3.12
CA SER A 123 -25.95 65.35 2.59
C SER A 123 -24.74 66.24 2.95
N ASP A 124 -24.15 66.78 1.88
CA ASP A 124 -23.64 68.14 1.57
C ASP A 124 -22.64 68.96 2.43
N GLU A 125 -21.67 69.51 1.68
CA GLU A 125 -20.96 70.81 1.72
C GLU A 125 -20.88 71.61 3.05
N ASP A 126 -19.66 72.00 3.49
CA ASP A 126 -19.10 73.37 3.29
C ASP A 126 -17.71 73.58 3.94
N ASP A 127 -17.13 74.72 3.61
CA ASP A 127 -15.75 75.24 3.64
C ASP A 127 -15.09 75.66 4.99
N ASP A 128 -13.76 75.82 4.89
CA ASP A 128 -12.84 76.76 5.59
C ASP A 128 -12.18 76.53 6.98
N GLU A 129 -10.83 76.55 6.90
CA GLU A 129 -9.82 77.30 7.69
C GLU A 129 -9.62 77.07 9.21
N ASP A 130 -8.69 76.18 9.57
CA ASP A 130 -7.39 76.52 10.20
C ASP A 130 -6.73 75.26 10.80
N ASP A 131 -5.77 74.63 10.10
CA ASP A 131 -4.80 73.69 10.72
C ASP A 131 -3.59 73.44 9.79
N ALA A 132 -2.85 74.51 9.50
CA ALA A 132 -1.70 74.52 8.58
C ALA A 132 -0.50 73.64 9.01
N GLU A 133 -0.53 73.02 10.19
CA GLU A 133 0.55 72.15 10.70
C GLU A 133 0.22 70.64 10.65
N ALA A 134 -1.07 70.26 10.58
CA ALA A 134 -1.47 68.86 10.39
C ALA A 134 -1.35 68.41 8.92
N LEU A 135 -1.55 69.34 7.99
CA LEU A 135 -1.67 69.08 6.55
C LEU A 135 -0.36 68.64 5.86
N MET A 136 0.82 69.05 6.35
CA MET A 136 2.10 68.67 5.72
C MET A 136 2.52 67.23 6.02
N ALA A 137 2.18 66.71 7.20
CA ALA A 137 2.41 65.31 7.55
C ALA A 137 1.43 64.36 6.83
N GLU A 138 0.19 64.81 6.63
CA GLU A 138 -0.83 64.08 5.89
C GLU A 138 -0.57 64.10 4.36
N LEU A 139 -0.09 65.21 3.80
CA LEU A 139 0.32 65.27 2.38
C LEU A 139 1.51 64.37 2.06
N GLU A 140 2.46 64.18 2.98
CA GLU A 140 3.54 63.22 2.80
C GLU A 140 3.06 61.77 2.90
N GLN A 141 2.08 61.48 3.78
CA GLN A 141 1.39 60.19 3.81
C GLN A 141 0.61 59.93 2.53
N ILE A 142 -0.18 60.89 2.03
CA ILE A 142 -0.95 60.80 0.79
C ILE A 142 -0.05 60.72 -0.43
N ARG A 143 1.09 61.43 -0.46
CA ARG A 143 2.08 61.32 -1.55
C ARG A 143 2.77 59.96 -1.54
N ARG A 144 3.09 59.41 -0.36
CA ARG A 144 3.68 58.08 -0.22
C ARG A 144 2.70 56.98 -0.61
N GLU A 145 1.46 57.08 -0.17
CA GLU A 145 0.37 56.15 -0.50
C GLU A 145 0.01 56.22 -1.99
N ARG A 146 -0.14 57.42 -2.57
CA ARG A 146 -0.33 57.56 -4.03
C ARG A 146 0.87 57.10 -4.85
N ALA A 147 2.10 57.26 -4.36
CA ALA A 147 3.29 56.76 -5.04
C ALA A 147 3.32 55.23 -5.03
N GLU A 148 2.92 54.59 -3.93
CA GLU A 148 2.83 53.14 -3.80
C GLU A 148 1.71 52.55 -4.66
N ASP A 149 0.53 53.17 -4.67
CA ASP A 149 -0.58 52.75 -5.53
C ASP A 149 -0.30 52.97 -7.02
N LYS A 150 0.38 54.07 -7.37
CA LYS A 150 0.82 54.31 -8.75
C LYS A 150 1.85 53.27 -9.17
N LEU A 151 2.79 52.90 -8.31
CA LEU A 151 3.77 51.84 -8.56
C LEU A 151 3.08 50.48 -8.75
N ARG A 152 2.09 50.16 -7.92
CA ARG A 152 1.30 48.92 -8.03
C ARG A 152 0.49 48.87 -9.32
N LYS A 153 -0.15 49.98 -9.70
CA LYS A 153 -0.91 50.10 -10.95
C LYS A 153 -0.02 50.07 -12.19
N GLU A 154 1.17 50.66 -12.12
CA GLU A 154 2.16 50.61 -13.20
C GLU A 154 2.74 49.20 -13.38
N ARG A 155 3.01 48.48 -12.29
CA ARG A 155 3.43 47.07 -12.36
C ARG A 155 2.36 46.19 -13.01
N LEU A 156 1.09 46.36 -12.63
CA LEU A 156 -0.02 45.64 -13.25
C LEU A 156 -0.16 45.95 -14.74
N ARG A 157 -0.02 47.22 -15.15
CA ARG A 157 -0.05 47.60 -16.57
C ARG A 157 1.12 47.03 -17.36
N GLN A 158 2.31 47.01 -16.79
CA GLN A 158 3.48 46.39 -17.43
C GLN A 158 3.29 44.88 -17.58
N GLU A 159 2.73 44.19 -16.59
CA GLU A 159 2.37 42.76 -16.68
C GLU A 159 1.32 42.51 -17.76
N GLU A 160 0.29 43.36 -17.88
CA GLU A 160 -0.73 43.27 -18.93
C GLU A 160 -0.14 43.53 -20.33
N GLU A 161 0.74 44.53 -20.48
CA GLU A 161 1.41 44.82 -21.75
C GLU A 161 2.37 43.70 -22.17
N LEU A 162 3.10 43.10 -21.23
CA LEU A 162 3.97 41.95 -21.50
C LEU A 162 3.14 40.73 -21.91
N LYS A 163 2.01 40.47 -21.24
CA LYS A 163 1.08 39.39 -21.60
C LYS A 163 0.42 39.62 -22.95
N ALA A 164 0.09 40.87 -23.29
CA ALA A 164 -0.45 41.23 -24.61
C ALA A 164 0.60 41.03 -25.71
N LYS A 165 1.85 41.47 -25.48
CA LYS A 165 2.97 41.25 -26.41
C LYS A 165 3.29 39.77 -26.59
N GLU A 166 3.21 38.97 -25.53
CA GLU A 166 3.39 37.51 -25.60
C GLU A 166 2.26 36.86 -26.42
N ALA A 167 1.01 37.26 -26.20
CA ALA A 167 -0.12 36.76 -26.98
C ALA A 167 -0.02 37.16 -28.47
N GLU A 168 0.45 38.36 -28.76
CA GLU A 168 0.67 38.83 -30.14
C GLU A 168 1.84 38.10 -30.82
N LEU A 169 2.93 37.83 -30.09
CA LEU A 169 4.06 37.03 -30.57
C LEU A 169 3.65 35.57 -30.87
N ILE A 170 2.81 34.97 -30.02
CA ILE A 170 2.29 33.62 -30.22
C ILE A 170 1.32 33.59 -31.42
N ARG A 171 0.46 34.60 -31.56
CA ARG A 171 -0.51 34.68 -32.66
C ARG A 171 0.14 35.03 -34.00
N GLY A 172 1.21 35.83 -33.98
CA GLY A 172 1.95 36.29 -35.14
C GLY A 172 2.87 35.24 -35.76
N ASN A 173 3.02 34.06 -35.15
CA ASN A 173 3.85 32.98 -35.68
C ASN A 173 3.03 32.01 -36.58
N PRO A 174 3.08 32.14 -37.92
CA PRO A 174 2.33 31.27 -38.84
C PRO A 174 2.81 29.81 -38.83
N LEU A 175 4.01 29.52 -38.32
CA LEU A 175 4.51 28.14 -38.16
C LEU A 175 3.86 27.40 -36.99
N LEU A 176 3.40 28.12 -35.95
CA LEU A 176 2.63 27.54 -34.84
C LEU A 176 1.14 27.40 -35.17
N ASN A 177 0.60 28.31 -35.99
CA ASN A 177 -0.83 28.30 -36.35
C ASN A 177 -1.18 27.33 -37.49
N ASN A 178 -0.20 26.89 -38.29
CA ASN A 178 -0.42 25.88 -39.32
C ASN A 178 0.14 24.52 -38.91
N ALA A 179 -0.25 24.05 -37.72
CA ALA A 179 -0.22 22.64 -37.42
C ALA A 179 -1.30 21.94 -38.27
N ALA A 180 -0.99 21.69 -39.54
CA ALA A 180 -1.73 20.74 -40.36
C ALA A 180 -1.78 19.42 -39.59
N SER A 181 -2.90 19.19 -38.91
CA SER A 181 -3.12 18.04 -38.07
C SER A 181 -3.10 16.80 -38.98
N PHE A 182 -2.00 16.06 -38.95
CA PHE A 182 -1.95 14.68 -39.42
C PHE A 182 -2.78 13.79 -38.49
N SER A 183 -4.05 14.15 -38.28
CA SER A 183 -5.01 13.34 -37.55
C SER A 183 -5.46 12.25 -38.52
N VAL A 184 -4.92 11.05 -38.34
CA VAL A 184 -5.39 9.84 -39.00
C VAL A 184 -6.89 9.70 -38.74
N LYS A 185 -7.72 10.08 -39.73
CA LYS A 185 -9.18 10.19 -39.61
C LYS A 185 -9.88 8.86 -39.35
N ARG A 186 -9.26 7.75 -39.75
CA ARG A 186 -9.75 6.38 -39.52
C ARG A 186 -8.56 5.48 -39.25
N ARG A 187 -8.57 4.84 -38.09
CA ARG A 187 -7.59 3.83 -37.71
C ARG A 187 -8.00 2.52 -38.37
N TRP A 188 -7.05 1.68 -38.74
CA TRP A 188 -7.32 0.34 -39.29
C TRP A 188 -8.17 -0.52 -38.33
N ASP A 189 -8.05 -0.26 -37.03
CA ASP A 189 -8.83 -0.87 -35.96
C ASP A 189 -10.27 -0.36 -35.84
N ASP A 190 -10.71 0.65 -36.60
CA ASP A 190 -12.02 1.30 -36.39
C ASP A 190 -13.19 0.37 -36.82
N ASP A 191 -12.99 -0.43 -37.86
CA ASP A 191 -13.96 -1.41 -38.40
C ASP A 191 -13.84 -2.80 -37.75
N VAL A 192 -13.89 -2.84 -36.41
CA VAL A 192 -13.87 -4.09 -35.64
C VAL A 192 -15.05 -4.08 -34.68
N VAL A 193 -15.90 -5.11 -34.76
CA VAL A 193 -17.16 -5.21 -34.01
C VAL A 193 -16.99 -5.37 -32.49
N PHE A 194 -15.81 -5.78 -32.03
CA PHE A 194 -15.48 -5.89 -30.60
C PHE A 194 -14.28 -5.01 -30.25
N LYS A 195 -14.44 -4.15 -29.25
CA LYS A 195 -13.36 -3.29 -28.73
C LYS A 195 -13.08 -3.64 -27.27
N ASN A 196 -11.81 -3.60 -26.86
CA ASN A 196 -11.41 -3.56 -25.44
C ASN A 196 -11.98 -4.68 -24.54
N GLN A 197 -12.18 -5.90 -25.06
CA GLN A 197 -12.82 -7.00 -24.30
C GLN A 197 -12.09 -7.39 -23.01
N ALA A 198 -10.75 -7.32 -23.00
CA ALA A 198 -9.92 -7.64 -21.84
C ALA A 198 -9.47 -6.39 -21.05
N ARG A 199 -10.04 -5.22 -21.34
CA ARG A 199 -9.64 -3.97 -20.66
C ARG A 199 -10.10 -4.02 -19.21
N GLY A 200 -9.13 -4.21 -18.31
CA GLY A 200 -9.38 -4.29 -16.87
C GLY A 200 -9.48 -5.71 -16.31
N GLU A 201 -9.12 -6.75 -17.08
CA GLU A 201 -9.08 -8.10 -16.53
C GLU A 201 -8.05 -8.19 -15.39
N ALA A 202 -8.56 -8.46 -14.18
CA ALA A 202 -7.72 -8.58 -13.00
C ALA A 202 -6.85 -9.83 -13.10
N LYS A 203 -5.53 -9.65 -12.95
CA LYS A 203 -4.60 -10.78 -12.90
C LYS A 203 -5.02 -11.72 -11.78
N ALA A 204 -4.96 -13.03 -12.04
CA ALA A 204 -5.29 -14.04 -11.05
C ALA A 204 -4.47 -13.78 -9.76
N PRO A 205 -5.14 -13.59 -8.60
CA PRO A 205 -4.45 -13.26 -7.37
C PRO A 205 -3.53 -14.41 -6.96
N LYS A 206 -2.39 -14.10 -6.36
CA LYS A 206 -1.50 -15.11 -5.75
C LYS A 206 -2.20 -15.68 -4.52
N ARG A 207 -2.85 -16.83 -4.68
CA ARG A 207 -3.55 -17.55 -3.62
C ARG A 207 -3.02 -18.96 -3.48
N PHE A 208 -3.10 -19.47 -2.26
CA PHE A 208 -2.89 -20.87 -1.96
C PHE A 208 -4.25 -21.47 -1.60
N ILE A 209 -4.59 -22.58 -2.24
CA ILE A 209 -5.82 -23.34 -1.97
C ILE A 209 -5.39 -24.73 -1.49
N ASN A 210 -5.76 -25.08 -0.27
CA ASN A 210 -5.53 -26.42 0.30
C ASN A 210 -6.56 -27.42 -0.25
N ASP A 211 -6.53 -27.65 -1.55
CA ASP A 211 -7.38 -28.59 -2.30
C ASP A 211 -6.56 -29.14 -3.46
N THR A 212 -6.47 -30.47 -3.59
CA THR A 212 -5.60 -31.09 -4.60
C THR A 212 -6.12 -30.97 -6.03
N ILE A 213 -7.42 -30.69 -6.23
CA ILE A 213 -8.06 -30.66 -7.55
C ILE A 213 -8.40 -29.22 -7.95
N ARG A 214 -8.81 -28.39 -6.99
CA ARG A 214 -9.22 -27.00 -7.26
C ARG A 214 -8.08 -25.99 -7.19
N ASN A 215 -6.92 -26.39 -6.66
CA ASN A 215 -5.74 -25.53 -6.63
C ASN A 215 -5.33 -25.08 -8.04
N ASP A 216 -4.84 -23.85 -8.12
CA ASP A 216 -4.29 -23.23 -9.32
C ASP A 216 -3.20 -24.10 -9.96
N PHE A 217 -2.41 -24.81 -9.15
CA PHE A 217 -1.43 -25.78 -9.65
C PHE A 217 -2.10 -26.90 -10.45
N HIS A 218 -3.13 -27.56 -9.90
CA HIS A 218 -3.78 -28.69 -10.56
C HIS A 218 -4.51 -28.25 -11.84
N ARG A 219 -5.20 -27.10 -11.80
CA ARG A 219 -5.84 -26.52 -12.99
C ARG A 219 -4.84 -26.25 -14.12
N LYS A 220 -3.68 -25.67 -13.79
CA LYS A 220 -2.58 -25.45 -14.76
C LYS A 220 -1.98 -26.75 -15.25
N PHE A 221 -1.84 -27.75 -14.38
CA PHE A 221 -1.34 -29.08 -14.74
C PHE A 221 -2.26 -29.74 -15.76
N LEU A 222 -3.57 -29.77 -15.50
CA LEU A 222 -4.56 -30.32 -16.43
C LEU A 222 -4.55 -29.57 -17.76
N HIS A 223 -4.59 -28.23 -17.76
CA HIS A 223 -4.51 -27.45 -19.00
C HIS A 223 -3.23 -27.69 -19.80
N LYS A 224 -2.12 -28.07 -19.14
CA LYS A 224 -0.84 -28.34 -19.81
C LYS A 224 -0.78 -29.74 -20.40
N TYR A 225 -1.27 -30.76 -19.68
CA TYR A 225 -1.06 -32.17 -20.02
C TYR A 225 -2.30 -32.88 -20.55
N MET A 226 -3.48 -32.28 -20.40
CA MET A 226 -4.75 -32.75 -20.94
C MET A 226 -5.28 -31.66 -21.87
N LYS A 227 -5.44 -32.01 -23.15
CA LYS A 227 -5.94 -31.11 -24.19
C LYS A 227 -7.36 -31.48 -24.56
#